data_AF-G0YWA4-F1
#
_entry.id   AF-G0YWA4-F1
#
_cell.length_a   1.000
_cell.length_b   1.000
_cell.length_c   1.000
_cell.angle_alpha   90.00
_cell.angle_beta   90.00
_cell.angle_gamma   90.00
#
_symmetry.space_group_name_H-M   'P 1'
#
loop_
_entity.id
_entity.type
_entity.pdbx_description
1 polymer ?
#
loop_
_entity_poly.entity_id
_entity_poly.type
_entity_poly.pdbx_seq_one_letter_code
_entity_poly.pdbx_strand_id
1 'polypeptide(L)'
;FVLILDLPHRKDLVRHPDYLQTYYQDTALDTHRQSLLKLPEIKPYDSPSLFVRSAFSPTASMLKIDAEEGERLEEILRDHVSPAATQVLEVWLERCAKEEGEKRVVGEEEKLELERRDKSFRRKSIEEDLDLQFPRMFGDEVSSRVIHAIKEAFGVL
;
A
#
# COMPACT_ATOMS: atom_id res chain seq x y z
N PHE A 1 8.67 1.25 15.76
CA PHE A 1 7.39 1.18 15.01
C PHE A 1 7.67 1.08 13.50
N VAL A 2 6.84 0.39 12.70
CA VAL A 2 6.98 0.32 11.23
C VAL A 2 5.80 1.04 10.57
N LEU A 3 6.09 1.97 9.68
CA LEU A 3 5.13 2.69 8.86
C LEU A 3 5.21 2.16 7.42
N ILE A 4 4.04 1.81 6.87
CA ILE A 4 3.86 1.49 5.46
C ILE A 4 2.77 2.43 4.93
N LEU A 5 3.15 3.36 4.06
CA LEU A 5 2.23 4.32 3.44
C LEU A 5 2.53 4.42 1.94
N ASP A 6 1.57 4.06 1.11
CA ASP A 6 1.75 3.97 -0.34
C ASP A 6 0.44 4.00 -1.11
N LEU A 7 0.54 4.26 -2.43
CA LEU A 7 -0.48 3.96 -3.43
C LEU A 7 0.04 2.86 -4.37
N PRO A 8 -0.22 1.57 -4.07
CA PRO A 8 0.31 0.46 -4.86
C PRO A 8 -0.14 0.51 -6.32
N HIS A 9 0.81 0.33 -7.23
CA HIS A 9 0.55 0.36 -8.67
C HIS A 9 -0.28 -0.86 -9.10
N ARG A 10 -1.16 -0.69 -10.09
CA ARG A 10 -1.97 -1.79 -10.66
C ARG A 10 -1.52 -2.23 -12.06
N LYS A 11 -0.60 -1.50 -12.70
CA LYS A 11 0.03 -1.85 -13.98
C LYS A 11 1.52 -2.04 -13.81
N ASP A 12 2.13 -2.86 -14.64
CA ASP A 12 3.59 -2.99 -14.72
C ASP A 12 4.21 -1.64 -15.12
N LEU A 13 4.98 -1.04 -14.21
CA LEU A 13 5.52 0.31 -14.36
C LEU A 13 6.61 0.42 -15.43
N VAL A 14 7.27 -0.70 -15.78
CA VAL A 14 8.27 -0.72 -16.86
C VAL A 14 7.58 -0.77 -18.22
N ARG A 15 6.48 -1.53 -18.32
CA ARG A 15 5.67 -1.61 -19.55
C ARG A 15 4.80 -0.37 -19.79
N HIS A 16 4.43 0.33 -18.72
CA HIS A 16 3.53 1.48 -18.75
C HIS A 16 4.20 2.73 -18.11
N PRO A 17 5.20 3.33 -18.79
CA PRO A 17 5.88 4.52 -18.27
C PRO A 17 4.95 5.74 -18.16
N ASP A 18 3.89 5.80 -18.98
CA ASP A 18 2.82 6.80 -18.90
C ASP A 18 2.04 6.70 -17.58
N TYR A 19 1.79 5.48 -17.10
CA TYR A 19 1.16 5.23 -15.80
C TYR A 19 2.08 5.68 -14.65
N LEU A 20 3.38 5.35 -14.76
CA LEU A 20 4.38 5.78 -13.79
C LEU A 20 4.44 7.31 -13.69
N GLN A 21 4.47 7.99 -14.85
CA GLN A 21 4.49 9.44 -14.90
C GLN A 21 3.24 10.04 -14.24
N THR A 22 2.07 9.64 -14.71
CA THR A 22 0.77 10.22 -14.32
C THR A 22 0.52 10.11 -12.81
N TYR A 23 0.80 8.95 -12.21
CA TYR A 23 0.41 8.68 -10.82
C TYR A 23 1.52 8.94 -9.81
N TYR A 24 2.79 8.96 -10.22
CA TYR A 24 3.92 9.04 -9.28
C TYR A 24 4.90 10.19 -9.56
N GLN A 25 5.16 10.54 -10.81
CA GLN A 25 6.09 11.63 -11.13
C GLN A 25 5.40 13.00 -11.14
N ASP A 26 4.17 13.05 -11.67
CA ASP A 26 3.37 14.27 -11.74
C ASP A 26 2.63 14.57 -10.41
N THR A 27 2.84 13.74 -9.39
CA THR A 27 2.29 13.90 -8.04
C THR A 27 3.41 14.19 -7.04
N ALA A 28 3.03 14.59 -5.82
CA ALA A 28 3.98 14.90 -4.76
C ALA A 28 4.36 13.68 -3.89
N LEU A 29 4.01 12.45 -4.30
CA LEU A 29 4.08 11.27 -3.42
C LEU A 29 5.47 11.03 -2.82
N ASP A 30 6.54 11.15 -3.62
CA ASP A 30 7.91 10.91 -3.13
C ASP A 30 8.37 11.96 -2.11
N THR A 31 7.79 13.17 -2.14
CA THR A 31 8.16 14.25 -1.22
C THR A 31 7.82 13.90 0.22
N HIS A 32 6.73 13.16 0.47
CA HIS A 32 6.34 12.72 1.81
C HIS A 32 7.36 11.74 2.39
N ARG A 33 7.77 10.74 1.59
CA ARG A 33 8.82 9.77 1.97
C ARG A 33 10.13 10.48 2.29
N GLN A 34 10.57 11.38 1.40
CA GLN A 34 11.79 12.15 1.59
C GLN A 34 11.71 13.06 2.82
N SER A 35 10.57 13.69 3.07
CA SER A 35 10.37 14.56 4.23
C SER A 35 10.45 13.79 5.54
N LEU A 36 9.81 12.63 5.62
CA LEU A 36 9.86 11.76 6.81
C LEU A 36 11.28 11.25 7.07
N LEU A 37 12.02 10.86 6.02
CA LEU A 37 13.41 10.40 6.13
C LEU A 37 14.41 11.48 6.61
N LYS A 38 14.02 12.75 6.67
CA LYS A 38 14.86 13.81 7.27
C LYS A 38 14.86 13.77 8.80
N LEU A 39 13.89 13.11 9.41
CA LEU A 39 13.83 12.97 10.86
C LEU A 39 14.88 11.95 11.32
N PRO A 40 15.68 12.25 12.35
CA PRO A 40 16.77 11.37 12.80
C PRO A 40 16.28 10.01 13.32
N GLU A 41 15.05 9.95 13.82
CA GLU A 41 14.42 8.73 14.31
C GLU A 41 13.90 7.82 13.19
N ILE A 42 13.79 8.33 11.96
CA ILE A 42 13.18 7.60 10.85
C ILE A 42 14.26 7.04 9.92
N LYS A 43 14.17 5.74 9.66
CA LYS A 43 15.07 5.01 8.75
C LYS A 43 14.26 4.22 7.72
N PRO A 44 14.86 3.82 6.59
CA PRO A 44 14.23 2.87 5.69
C PRO A 44 13.89 1.55 6.40
N TYR A 45 12.71 1.00 6.09
CA TYR A 45 12.31 -0.36 6.49
C TYR A 45 12.40 -1.29 5.27
N ASP A 46 13.29 -2.27 5.37
CA ASP A 46 13.42 -3.32 4.36
C ASP A 46 12.57 -4.54 4.74
N SER A 47 11.41 -4.69 4.10
CA SER A 47 10.54 -5.84 4.32
C SER A 47 11.27 -7.17 4.04
N PRO A 48 11.17 -8.21 4.87
CA PRO A 48 11.77 -9.51 4.57
C PRO A 48 11.10 -10.21 3.37
N SER A 49 9.85 -9.86 3.02
CA SER A 49 9.16 -10.41 1.85
C SER A 49 9.51 -9.62 0.59
N LEU A 50 10.11 -10.28 -0.39
CA LEU A 50 10.35 -9.71 -1.71
C LEU A 50 9.05 -9.41 -2.46
N PHE A 51 7.98 -10.17 -2.18
CA PHE A 51 6.66 -9.90 -2.73
C PHE A 51 6.12 -8.55 -2.23
N VAL A 52 6.28 -8.26 -0.94
CA VAL A 52 5.97 -6.93 -0.40
C VAL A 52 6.83 -5.87 -1.08
N ARG A 53 8.14 -6.07 -1.25
CA ARG A 53 8.99 -5.06 -1.91
C ARG A 53 8.56 -4.76 -3.35
N SER A 54 8.10 -5.76 -4.10
CA SER A 54 7.73 -5.59 -5.51
C SER A 54 6.30 -5.09 -5.73
N ALA A 55 5.39 -5.32 -4.77
CA ALA A 55 4.00 -4.90 -4.90
C ALA A 55 3.79 -3.39 -4.65
N PHE A 56 4.65 -2.79 -3.84
CA PHE A 56 4.58 -1.37 -3.48
C PHE A 56 5.19 -0.48 -4.56
N SER A 57 4.77 0.78 -4.60
CA SER A 57 5.23 1.74 -5.60
C SER A 57 6.67 2.23 -5.36
N PRO A 58 7.33 2.80 -6.37
CA PRO A 58 8.63 3.44 -6.21
C PRO A 58 8.66 4.61 -5.22
N THR A 59 7.50 5.18 -4.88
CA THR A 59 7.38 6.31 -3.94
C THR A 59 6.91 5.89 -2.56
N ALA A 60 6.80 4.58 -2.30
CA ALA A 60 6.29 4.05 -1.04
C ALA A 60 7.12 4.50 0.17
N SER A 61 6.45 5.00 1.20
CA SER A 61 7.06 5.27 2.50
C SER A 61 7.13 3.98 3.32
N MET A 62 8.15 3.17 3.05
CA MET A 62 8.50 1.97 3.82
C MET A 62 9.51 2.36 4.90
N LEU A 63 9.04 2.70 6.10
CA LEU A 63 9.84 3.39 7.11
C LEU A 63 9.80 2.69 8.47
N LYS A 64 10.91 2.74 9.19
CA LYS A 64 11.04 2.33 10.59
C LYS A 64 11.26 3.57 11.44
N ILE A 65 10.44 3.74 12.46
CA ILE A 65 10.55 4.82 13.45
C ILE A 65 11.21 4.22 14.71
N ASP A 66 12.45 4.62 14.92
CA ASP A 66 13.30 4.32 16.09
C ASP A 66 13.17 5.44 17.13
N ALA A 67 11.96 5.62 17.67
CA ALA A 67 11.71 6.50 18.82
C ALA A 67 11.31 5.64 20.01
N GLU A 68 11.83 5.95 21.20
CA GLU A 68 11.36 5.35 22.45
C GLU A 68 9.85 5.66 22.63
N GLU A 69 9.12 4.73 23.23
CA GLU A 69 7.69 4.91 23.52
C GLU A 69 7.52 6.12 24.46
N GLY A 70 6.75 7.11 24.03
CA GLY A 70 6.56 8.36 24.77
C GLY A 70 6.25 9.56 23.89
N GLU A 71 6.43 10.75 24.45
CA GLU A 71 6.03 12.03 23.83
C GLU A 71 6.63 12.24 22.44
N ARG A 72 7.87 11.78 22.20
CA ARG A 72 8.54 11.95 20.91
C ARG A 72 7.91 11.13 19.80
N LEU A 73 7.51 9.89 20.08
CA LEU A 73 6.82 9.07 19.08
C LEU A 73 5.46 9.70 18.73
N GLU A 74 4.72 10.16 19.73
CA GLU A 74 3.43 10.85 19.55
C GLU A 74 3.57 12.15 18.74
N GLU A 75 4.62 12.92 18.99
CA GLU A 75 4.96 14.11 18.19
C GLU A 75 5.23 13.74 16.72
N ILE A 76 6.05 12.71 16.47
CA ILE A 76 6.33 12.24 15.10
C ILE A 76 5.04 11.80 14.39
N LEU A 77 4.18 11.06 15.09
CA LEU A 77 2.91 10.58 14.53
C LEU A 77 1.96 11.73 14.21
N ARG A 78 1.80 12.68 15.13
CA ARG A 78 0.87 13.81 15.02
C ARG A 78 1.34 14.85 14.00
N ASP A 79 2.60 15.27 14.08
CA ASP A 79 3.08 16.46 13.38
C ASP A 79 3.72 16.12 12.02
N HIS A 80 4.09 14.85 11.78
CA HIS A 80 4.75 14.43 10.55
C HIS A 80 4.04 13.30 9.80
N VAL A 81 3.74 12.17 10.47
CA VAL A 81 3.12 11.01 9.80
C VAL A 81 1.68 11.30 9.42
N SER A 82 0.90 11.89 10.32
CA SER A 82 -0.52 12.18 10.07
C SER A 82 -0.72 13.11 8.87
N PRO A 83 -0.03 14.27 8.76
CA PRO A 83 -0.13 15.11 7.56
C PRO A 83 0.27 14.39 6.28
N ALA A 84 1.36 13.59 6.30
CA ALA A 84 1.80 12.82 5.15
C ALA A 84 0.75 11.79 4.71
N ALA A 85 0.16 11.05 5.65
CA ALA A 85 -0.89 10.07 5.36
C ALA A 85 -2.16 10.74 4.80
N THR A 86 -2.56 11.88 5.35
CA THR A 86 -3.70 12.66 4.85
C THR A 86 -3.46 13.15 3.42
N GLN A 87 -2.27 13.68 3.12
CA GLN A 87 -1.94 14.16 1.78
C GLN A 87 -1.85 13.03 0.75
N VAL A 88 -1.31 11.87 1.11
CA VAL A 88 -1.31 10.68 0.24
C VAL A 88 -2.75 10.20 -0.03
N LEU A 89 -3.60 10.19 0.99
CA LEU A 89 -5.02 9.86 0.83
C LEU A 89 -5.75 10.89 -0.06
N GLU A 90 -5.46 12.17 0.08
CA GLU A 90 -6.02 13.23 -0.77
C GLU A 90 -5.65 13.02 -2.25
N VAL A 91 -4.39 12.65 -2.53
CA VAL A 91 -3.98 12.26 -3.89
C VAL A 91 -4.78 11.07 -4.39
N TRP A 92 -5.00 10.04 -3.57
CA TRP A 92 -5.83 8.90 -3.96
C TRP A 92 -7.26 9.32 -4.29
N LEU A 93 -7.88 10.14 -3.43
CA LEU A 93 -9.25 10.61 -3.64
C LEU A 93 -9.37 11.43 -4.93
N GLU A 94 -8.50 12.42 -5.13
CA GLU A 94 -8.61 13.37 -6.25
C GLU A 94 -8.05 12.85 -7.57
N ARG A 95 -7.07 11.94 -7.56
CA ARG A 95 -6.38 11.45 -8.78
C ARG A 95 -6.65 10.00 -9.12
N CYS A 96 -7.00 9.15 -8.16
CA CYS A 96 -7.21 7.72 -8.40
C CYS A 96 -8.69 7.33 -8.37
N ALA A 97 -9.44 7.80 -7.37
CA ALA A 97 -10.84 7.44 -7.17
C ALA A 97 -11.81 8.36 -7.93
N LYS A 98 -11.43 9.63 -8.17
CA LYS A 98 -12.29 10.62 -8.80
C LYS A 98 -12.64 10.25 -10.24
N GLU A 99 -13.92 10.14 -10.52
CA GLU A 99 -14.46 10.08 -11.88
C GLU A 99 -14.51 11.50 -12.47
N GLU A 100 -13.37 12.02 -12.96
CA GLU A 100 -13.38 13.26 -13.74
C GLU A 100 -13.68 12.98 -15.22
N GLY A 101 -14.74 13.59 -15.76
CA GLY A 101 -15.07 13.59 -17.18
C GLY A 101 -15.93 12.41 -17.67
N GLU A 102 -15.81 12.07 -18.96
CA GLU A 102 -16.40 10.85 -19.51
C GLU A 102 -15.74 9.63 -18.86
N LYS A 103 -16.54 8.62 -18.48
CA LYS A 103 -16.05 7.36 -17.92
C LYS A 103 -14.86 6.86 -18.74
N ARG A 104 -13.68 6.78 -18.13
CA ARG A 104 -12.51 6.14 -18.74
C ARG A 104 -12.87 4.69 -19.01
N VAL A 105 -13.22 4.38 -20.26
CA VAL A 105 -13.51 3.01 -20.69
C VAL A 105 -12.18 2.29 -20.74
N VAL A 106 -11.94 1.43 -19.75
CA VAL A 106 -10.81 0.51 -19.74
C VAL A 106 -11.02 -0.50 -20.85
N GLY A 107 -10.05 -0.62 -21.77
CA GLY A 107 -10.12 -1.61 -22.85
C GLY A 107 -10.19 -3.05 -22.31
N GLU A 108 -10.81 -3.97 -23.04
CA GLU A 108 -11.01 -5.35 -22.57
C GLU A 108 -9.69 -6.06 -22.21
N GLU A 109 -8.63 -5.88 -23.01
CA GLU A 109 -7.32 -6.46 -22.70
C GLU A 109 -6.71 -5.88 -21.42
N GLU A 110 -6.77 -4.56 -21.25
CA GLU A 110 -6.29 -3.88 -20.05
C GLU A 110 -7.07 -4.31 -18.81
N LYS A 111 -8.39 -4.45 -18.93
CA LYS A 111 -9.28 -4.92 -17.87
C LYS A 111 -8.92 -6.34 -17.43
N LEU A 112 -8.69 -7.24 -18.39
CA LEU A 112 -8.28 -8.62 -18.11
C LEU A 112 -6.93 -8.68 -17.39
N GLU A 113 -5.96 -7.86 -17.80
CA GLU A 113 -4.64 -7.82 -17.16
C GLU A 113 -4.71 -7.25 -15.74
N LEU A 114 -5.47 -6.17 -15.54
CA LEU A 114 -5.75 -5.61 -14.22
C LEU A 114 -6.40 -6.65 -13.31
N GLU A 115 -7.41 -7.39 -13.79
CA GLU A 115 -8.08 -8.42 -13.02
C GLU A 115 -7.14 -9.58 -12.66
N ARG A 116 -6.30 -10.02 -13.61
CA ARG A 116 -5.31 -11.07 -13.38
C ARG A 116 -4.31 -10.67 -12.30
N ARG A 117 -3.75 -9.46 -12.40
CA ARG A 117 -2.76 -8.96 -11.45
C ARG A 117 -3.38 -8.74 -10.07
N ASP A 118 -4.56 -8.12 -10.00
CA ASP A 118 -5.27 -7.90 -8.74
C ASP A 118 -5.56 -9.22 -8.02
N LYS A 119 -6.09 -10.23 -8.73
CA LYS A 119 -6.35 -11.55 -8.14
C LYS A 119 -5.07 -12.21 -7.62
N SER A 120 -3.99 -12.13 -8.39
CA SER A 120 -2.69 -12.68 -7.98
C SER A 120 -2.16 -11.99 -6.72
N PHE A 121 -2.23 -10.66 -6.66
CA PHE A 121 -1.77 -9.89 -5.51
C PHE A 121 -2.58 -10.23 -4.25
N ARG A 122 -3.92 -10.23 -4.35
CA ARG A 122 -4.83 -10.50 -3.24
C ARG A 122 -4.64 -11.90 -2.67
N ARG A 123 -4.60 -12.92 -3.54
CA ARG A 123 -4.40 -14.31 -3.12
C ARG A 123 -3.07 -14.47 -2.39
N LYS A 124 -1.99 -13.95 -2.98
CA LYS A 124 -0.65 -14.10 -2.43
C LYS A 124 -0.49 -13.39 -1.07
N SER A 125 -1.10 -12.21 -0.91
CA SER A 125 -1.10 -11.48 0.36
C SER A 125 -1.85 -12.25 1.46
N ILE A 126 -3.02 -12.82 1.13
CA ILE A 126 -3.78 -13.62 2.10
C ILE A 126 -3.02 -14.88 2.53
N GLU A 127 -2.38 -15.57 1.58
CA GLU A 127 -1.58 -16.76 1.87
C GLU A 127 -0.39 -16.44 2.78
N GLU A 128 0.37 -15.36 2.49
CA GLU A 128 1.57 -15.02 3.26
C GLU A 128 1.26 -14.41 4.63
N ASP A 129 0.28 -13.51 4.71
CA ASP A 129 0.04 -12.71 5.91
C ASP A 129 -1.09 -13.24 6.80
N LEU A 130 -2.08 -13.94 6.24
CA LEU A 130 -3.26 -14.39 7.00
C LEU A 130 -3.24 -15.89 7.25
N ASP A 131 -3.15 -16.72 6.21
CA ASP A 131 -3.27 -18.18 6.34
C ASP A 131 -2.17 -18.78 7.25
N LEU A 132 -0.97 -18.17 7.28
CA LEU A 132 0.14 -18.60 8.13
C LEU A 132 0.09 -18.08 9.58
N GLN A 133 -0.54 -16.92 9.79
CA GLN A 133 -0.45 -16.19 11.07
C GLN A 133 -1.75 -16.27 11.89
N PHE A 134 -2.91 -16.15 11.23
CA PHE A 134 -4.20 -16.04 11.93
C PHE A 134 -4.50 -17.28 12.78
N PRO A 135 -4.36 -18.53 12.28
CA PRO A 135 -4.57 -19.73 13.09
C PRO A 135 -3.71 -19.76 14.36
N ARG A 136 -2.46 -19.26 14.27
CA ARG A 136 -1.54 -19.17 15.42
C ARG A 136 -1.95 -18.10 16.41
N MET A 137 -2.52 -16.98 15.95
CA MET A 137 -2.92 -15.85 16.80
C MET A 137 -4.30 -16.04 17.44
N PHE A 138 -5.24 -16.67 16.73
CA PHE A 138 -6.65 -16.69 17.10
C PHE A 138 -7.27 -18.09 17.21
N GLY A 139 -6.52 -19.15 16.87
CA GLY A 139 -7.02 -20.52 16.80
C GLY A 139 -7.81 -20.80 15.52
N ASP A 140 -7.95 -22.08 15.17
CA ASP A 140 -8.46 -22.52 13.87
C ASP A 140 -9.92 -22.09 13.62
N GLU A 141 -10.79 -22.16 14.63
CA GLU A 141 -12.21 -21.84 14.48
C GLU A 141 -12.44 -20.36 14.11
N VAL A 142 -11.86 -19.45 14.89
CA VAL A 142 -11.97 -18.01 14.66
C VAL A 142 -11.29 -17.64 13.34
N SER A 143 -10.10 -18.18 13.11
CA SER A 143 -9.32 -17.88 11.90
C SER A 143 -10.03 -18.32 10.64
N SER A 144 -10.61 -19.52 10.61
CA SER A 144 -11.34 -20.03 9.44
C SER A 144 -12.51 -19.12 9.08
N ARG A 145 -13.27 -18.65 10.07
CA ARG A 145 -14.40 -17.73 9.86
C ARG A 145 -13.94 -16.37 9.33
N VAL A 146 -12.89 -15.80 9.92
CA VAL A 146 -12.38 -14.48 9.54
C VAL A 146 -11.71 -14.52 8.16
N ILE A 147 -10.85 -15.51 7.91
CA ILE A 147 -10.17 -15.69 6.62
C ILE A 147 -11.20 -15.92 5.50
N HIS A 148 -12.25 -16.70 5.74
CA HIS A 148 -13.31 -16.92 4.76
C HIS A 148 -13.99 -15.59 4.35
N ALA A 149 -14.40 -14.78 5.32
CA ALA A 149 -15.02 -13.48 5.06
C ALA A 149 -14.07 -12.52 4.31
N ILE A 150 -12.77 -12.55 4.63
CA ILE A 150 -11.76 -11.76 3.91
C ILE A 150 -11.60 -12.27 2.46
N LYS A 151 -11.48 -13.59 2.24
CA LYS A 151 -11.37 -14.18 0.89
C LYS A 151 -12.59 -13.84 0.03
N GLU A 152 -13.79 -13.86 0.59
CA GLU A 152 -15.02 -13.43 -0.06
C GLU A 152 -14.97 -11.95 -0.48
N ALA A 153 -14.65 -11.04 0.45
CA ALA A 153 -14.55 -9.61 0.15
C ALA A 153 -13.48 -9.29 -0.91
N PHE A 154 -12.39 -10.06 -0.93
CA PHE A 154 -11.30 -9.90 -1.89
C PHE A 154 -11.58 -10.57 -3.25
N GLY A 155 -12.67 -11.36 -3.37
CA GLY A 155 -13.03 -12.07 -4.60
C GLY A 155 -12.05 -13.19 -4.97
N VAL A 156 -11.44 -13.82 -3.96
CA VAL A 156 -10.46 -14.90 -4.11
C VAL A 156 -10.84 -16.14 -3.32
N LEU A 157 -12.12 -16.24 -2.94
CA LEU A 157 -12.73 -17.46 -2.43
C LEU A 157 -12.81 -18.54 -3.53
#